data_AF-A0A9R0W2W4-F1
#
_entry.id   AF-A0A9R0W2W4-F1
#
_cell.length_a   1.000
_cell.length_b   1.000
_cell.length_c   1.000
_cell.angle_alpha   90.00
_cell.angle_beta   90.00
_cell.angle_gamma   90.00
#
_symmetry.space_group_name_H-M   'P 1'
#
loop_
_entity.id
_entity.type
_entity.pdbx_description
1 polymer ?
#
loop_
_entity_poly.entity_id
_entity_poly.type
_entity_poly.pdbx_seq_one_letter_code
_entity_poly.pdbx_strand_id
1 'polypeptide(L)'
;MARWCGEVRDVIYNDNGKVTVVYRVTIRGIDGEALVIVHREAAGTASLSDARLDDPVAAAEEAAFCKACARFGFGLYLYHEDEAL
;
A
#
# COMPACT_ATOMS: atom_id res chain seq x y z
N MET A 1 15.10 9.12 -15.57
CA MET A 1 13.79 8.42 -15.57
C MET A 1 13.69 7.64 -14.26
N ALA A 2 12.80 8.01 -13.35
CA ALA A 2 12.58 7.24 -12.13
C ALA A 2 11.68 6.04 -12.46
N ARG A 3 12.13 4.81 -12.17
CA ARG A 3 11.33 3.59 -12.35
C ARG A 3 10.83 3.16 -10.99
N TRP A 4 9.52 3.20 -10.80
CA TRP A 4 8.89 2.58 -9.63
C TRP A 4 8.45 1.16 -9.97
N CYS A 5 8.47 0.29 -8.97
CA CYS A 5 7.97 -1.07 -9.04
C CYS A 5 7.31 -1.40 -7.70
N GLY A 6 6.13 -1.99 -7.75
CA GLY A 6 5.41 -2.47 -6.57
C GLY A 6 5.35 -3.99 -6.56
N GLU A 7 5.39 -4.60 -5.38
CA GLU A 7 5.25 -6.04 -5.21
C GLU A 7 4.52 -6.38 -3.89
N VAL A 8 3.68 -7.42 -3.92
CA VAL A 8 3.15 -8.05 -2.71
C VAL A 8 4.28 -8.86 -2.06
N ARG A 9 4.54 -8.57 -0.79
CA ARG A 9 5.56 -9.25 0.01
C ARG A 9 4.99 -10.42 0.79
N ASP A 10 3.75 -10.29 1.24
CA ASP A 10 3.07 -11.33 2.01
C ASP A 10 1.55 -11.14 1.97
N VAL A 11 0.82 -12.25 2.15
CA VAL A 11 -0.63 -12.29 2.27
C VAL A 11 -0.99 -13.18 3.46
N ILE A 12 -1.54 -12.56 4.50
CA ILE A 12 -1.81 -13.19 5.79
C ILE A 12 -3.31 -13.29 5.98
N TYR A 13 -3.84 -14.51 6.01
CA TYR A 13 -5.22 -14.79 6.37
C TYR A 13 -5.32 -14.99 7.88
N ASN A 14 -6.27 -14.31 8.51
CA ASN A 14 -6.54 -14.40 9.93
C ASN A 14 -7.84 -15.16 10.16
N ASP A 15 -7.87 -16.00 11.19
CA ASP A 15 -9.03 -16.78 11.64
C ASP A 15 -10.27 -15.92 11.93
N ASN A 16 -10.07 -14.62 12.19
CA ASN A 16 -11.15 -13.62 12.35
C ASN A 16 -11.81 -13.20 11.03
N GLY A 17 -11.59 -13.91 9.93
CA GLY A 17 -12.15 -13.59 8.63
C GLY A 17 -11.56 -12.33 8.00
N LYS A 18 -10.31 -12.00 8.30
CA LYS A 18 -9.60 -10.84 7.73
C LYS A 18 -8.41 -11.29 6.91
N VAL A 19 -8.10 -10.57 5.85
CA VAL A 19 -6.87 -10.72 5.08
C VAL A 19 -6.03 -9.46 5.21
N THR A 20 -4.74 -9.65 5.46
CA THR A 20 -3.76 -8.58 5.51
C THR A 20 -2.73 -8.79 4.41
N VAL A 21 -2.51 -7.76 3.59
CA VAL A 21 -1.50 -7.77 2.54
C VAL A 21 -0.37 -6.83 2.95
N VAL A 22 0.87 -7.29 2.83
CA VAL A 22 2.07 -6.46 2.98
C VAL A 22 2.56 -6.11 1.58
N TYR A 23 2.62 -4.81 1.28
CA TYR A 23 3.03 -4.31 -0.03
C TYR A 23 4.30 -3.48 0.06
N ARG A 24 5.21 -3.67 -0.90
CA ARG A 24 6.45 -2.89 -1.04
C ARG A 24 6.42 -2.08 -2.32
N VAL A 25 6.63 -0.78 -2.20
CA VAL A 25 6.92 0.10 -3.33
C VAL A 25 8.41 0.41 -3.33
N THR A 26 9.07 0.21 -4.47
CA THR A 26 10.47 0.52 -4.68
C THR A 26 10.61 1.57 -5.77
N ILE A 27 11.25 2.69 -5.47
CA ILE A 27 11.59 3.74 -6.42
C ILE A 27 13.09 3.65 -6.70
N ARG A 28 13.44 3.50 -7.98
CA ARG A 28 14.82 3.55 -8.47
C ARG A 28 15.01 4.87 -9.20
N GLY A 29 15.83 5.74 -8.63
CA GLY A 29 16.25 7.01 -9.21
C GLY A 29 17.75 7.01 -9.45
N ILE A 30 18.19 7.95 -10.28
CA ILE A 30 19.59 8.32 -10.40
C ILE A 30 19.71 9.75 -9.87
N ASP A 31 20.62 9.98 -8.93
CA ASP A 31 20.97 11.31 -8.45
C ASP A 31 22.44 11.56 -8.79
N GLY A 32 22.69 12.34 -9.85
CA GLY A 32 24.01 12.39 -10.49
C GLY A 32 24.44 11.04 -11.06
N GLU A 33 25.61 10.54 -10.64
CA GLU A 33 26.17 9.23 -11.02
C GLU A 33 25.75 8.09 -10.08
N ALA A 34 24.99 8.37 -9.01
CA ALA A 34 24.61 7.39 -8.00
C ALA A 34 23.20 6.84 -8.27
N LEU A 35 23.07 5.50 -8.32
CA LEU A 35 21.78 4.83 -8.31
C LEU A 35 21.21 4.86 -6.88
N VAL A 36 20.09 5.56 -6.71
CA VAL A 36 19.37 5.63 -5.43
C VAL A 36 18.17 4.68 -5.51
N ILE A 37 18.08 3.77 -4.53
CA ILE A 37 16.94 2.86 -4.39
C ILE A 37 16.30 3.13 -3.04
N VAL A 38 15.06 3.61 -3.06
CA VAL A 38 14.28 3.79 -1.83
C VAL A 38 13.09 2.86 -1.90
N HIS A 39 12.83 2.12 -0.82
CA HIS A 39 11.60 1.37 -0.68
C HIS A 39 10.81 1.81 0.55
N ARG A 40 9.49 1.67 0.45
CA ARG A 40 8.55 1.80 1.56
C ARG A 40 7.62 0.61 1.53
N GLU A 41 7.41 0.04 2.70
CA GLU A 41 6.50 -1.08 2.92
C GLU A 41 5.37 -0.63 3.81
N ALA A 42 4.17 -1.15 3.58
CA ALA A 42 3.02 -0.95 4.45
C ALA A 42 2.08 -2.15 4.37
N ALA A 43 1.22 -2.27 5.38
CA ALA A 43 0.20 -3.31 5.44
C ALA A 43 -1.21 -2.73 5.29
N GLY A 44 -2.04 -3.42 4.51
CA GLY A 44 -3.46 -3.14 4.34
C GLY A 44 -4.26 -4.35 4.78
N THR A 45 -5.43 -4.13 5.35
CA THR A 45 -6.29 -5.21 5.88
C THR A 45 -7.70 -5.00 5.35
N ALA A 46 -8.31 -6.08 4.88
CA ALA A 46 -9.70 -6.12 4.46
C ALA A 46 -10.43 -7.28 5.15
N SER A 47 -11.75 -7.17 5.25
CA SER A 47 -12.60 -8.24 5.75
C SER A 47 -13.00 -9.16 4.59
N LEU A 48 -12.89 -10.48 4.79
CA LEU A 48 -13.38 -11.49 3.83
C LEU A 48 -14.91 -11.48 3.73
N SER A 49 -15.59 -10.97 4.77
CA SER A 49 -17.05 -10.94 4.85
C SER A 49 -17.68 -9.63 4.35
N ASP A 50 -16.87 -8.65 3.91
CA ASP A 50 -17.43 -7.41 3.36
C ASP A 50 -17.98 -7.68 1.97
N ALA A 51 -19.30 -7.84 1.86
CA ALA A 51 -20.01 -8.16 0.62
C ALA A 51 -19.86 -7.11 -0.49
N ARG A 52 -19.21 -5.97 -0.21
CA ARG A 52 -18.88 -4.93 -1.19
C ARG A 52 -17.54 -5.17 -1.90
N LEU A 53 -16.75 -6.13 -1.42
CA LEU A 53 -15.44 -6.44 -1.97
C LEU A 53 -15.51 -7.75 -2.75
N ASP A 54 -15.42 -7.68 -4.09
CA ASP A 54 -15.35 -8.87 -4.94
C ASP A 54 -14.05 -9.67 -4.70
N ASP A 55 -12.96 -8.99 -4.34
CA ASP A 55 -11.69 -9.60 -3.95
C ASP A 55 -11.09 -8.89 -2.72
N PRO A 56 -11.17 -9.50 -1.52
CA PRO A 56 -10.63 -8.91 -0.30
C PRO A 56 -9.10 -8.83 -0.30
N VAL A 57 -8.39 -9.67 -1.08
CA VAL A 57 -6.93 -9.56 -1.24
C VAL A 57 -6.59 -8.29 -2.02
N ALA A 58 -7.27 -8.06 -3.15
CA ALA A 58 -7.09 -6.84 -3.95
C ALA A 58 -7.38 -5.58 -3.14
N ALA A 59 -8.44 -5.58 -2.32
CA ALA A 59 -8.77 -4.46 -1.44
C ALA A 59 -7.69 -4.21 -0.34
N ALA A 60 -7.18 -5.29 0.26
CA ALA A 60 -6.08 -5.19 1.21
C ALA A 60 -4.78 -4.72 0.55
N GLU A 61 -4.51 -5.16 -0.68
CA GLU A 61 -3.38 -4.73 -1.50
C GLU A 61 -3.46 -3.24 -1.83
N GLU A 62 -4.60 -2.75 -2.30
CA GLU A 62 -4.83 -1.33 -2.59
C GLU A 62 -4.59 -0.47 -1.34
N ALA A 63 -5.15 -0.87 -0.20
CA ALA A 63 -4.93 -0.19 1.07
C ALA A 63 -3.45 -0.19 1.50
N ALA A 64 -2.73 -1.31 1.28
CA ALA A 64 -1.30 -1.41 1.56
C ALA A 64 -0.48 -0.51 0.63
N PHE A 65 -0.80 -0.50 -0.67
CA PHE A 65 -0.15 0.30 -1.70
C PHE A 65 -0.29 1.80 -1.40
N CYS A 66 -1.51 2.27 -1.12
CA CYS A 66 -1.77 3.67 -0.78
C CYS A 66 -0.95 4.13 0.44
N LYS A 67 -0.92 3.32 1.50
CA LYS A 67 -0.10 3.60 2.70
C LYS A 67 1.40 3.58 2.39
N ALA A 68 1.88 2.65 1.57
CA ALA A 68 3.28 2.58 1.18
C ALA A 68 3.71 3.80 0.36
N CYS A 69 2.84 4.30 -0.54
CA CYS A 69 3.07 5.51 -1.33
C CYS A 69 3.11 6.77 -0.47
N ALA A 70 2.18 6.91 0.48
CA ALA A 70 2.13 8.07 1.39
C ALA A 70 3.43 8.23 2.20
N ARG A 71 4.13 7.13 2.51
CA ARG A 71 5.41 7.14 3.26
C ARG A 71 6.61 7.69 2.48
N PHE A 72 6.47 7.96 1.18
CA PHE A 72 7.49 8.69 0.41
C PHE A 72 7.37 10.21 0.55
N GLY A 73 6.41 10.72 1.31
CA GLY A 73 6.23 12.16 1.48
C GLY A 73 5.58 12.83 0.26
N PHE A 74 5.10 12.05 -0.72
CA PHE A 74 4.01 12.50 -1.58
C PHE A 74 2.80 12.62 -0.66
N GLY A 75 2.52 13.84 -0.19
CA GLY A 75 1.32 14.16 0.57
C GLY A 75 0.08 13.87 -0.26
N LEU A 76 -0.28 12.60 -0.37
CA LEU A 76 -1.59 12.17 -0.81
C LEU A 76 -2.51 12.46 0.37
N TYR A 77 -3.10 13.65 0.35
CA TYR A 77 -4.19 14.09 1.20
C TYR A 77 -5.42 13.23 0.88
N LEU A 78 -5.36 11.92 1.18
CA LEU A 78 -6.37 10.93 0.81
C LEU A 78 -7.30 10.54 1.96
N TYR A 79 -7.16 11.18 3.13
CA TYR A 79 -8.12 11.06 4.22
C TYR A 79 -8.47 12.46 4.72
N HIS A 80 -9.41 13.11 4.04
CA HIS A 80 -10.26 14.11 4.68
C HIS A 80 -11.51 13.36 5.13
N GLU A 81 -11.54 12.93 6.39
CA GLU A 81 -12.82 12.65 7.03
C GLU A 81 -13.40 14.03 7.40
N ASP A 82 -14.43 14.44 6.66
CA ASP A 82 -15.21 15.63 7.00
C ASP A 82 -15.97 15.30 8.29
N GLU A 83 -15.36 15.58 9.44
CA GLU A 83 -16.05 15.58 10.73
C GLU A 83 -16.88 16.87 10.80
N ALA A 84 -17.98 16.89 10.04
CA ALA A 84 -19.01 17.90 10.16
C ALA A 84 -19.75 17.69 11.50
N LEU A 85 -19.52 18.66 12.37
CA LEU A 85 -20.04 18.80 13.73
C LEU A 85 -21.57 18.96 13.77
#